data_AF-A0A9N7UJ45-F1
#
_entry.id   AF-A0A9N7UJ45-F1
#
_cell.length_a   1.000
_cell.length_b   1.000
_cell.length_c   1.000
_cell.angle_alpha   90.00
_cell.angle_beta   90.00
_cell.angle_gamma   90.00
#
_symmetry.space_group_name_H-M   'P 1'
#
loop_
_entity.id
_entity.type
_entity.pdbx_description
1 polymer ?
#
loop_
_entity_poly.entity_id
_entity_poly.type
_entity_poly.pdbx_seq_one_letter_code
_entity_poly.pdbx_strand_id
1 'polypeptide(L)' 'MESMELDLDLDQELMQKFSCMGTTDKDILIAEFQRLLGFQLNPAGCAFFLDMTNWNLQAAIGAYYDF' A
#
# COMPACT_ATOMS: atom_id res chain seq x y z
N MET A 1 12.87 -9.29 -24.62
CA MET A 1 13.23 -8.56 -23.37
C MET A 1 11.90 -8.06 -22.84
N GLU A 2 11.09 -8.98 -22.34
CA GLU A 2 9.69 -8.75 -21.99
C GLU A 2 9.52 -9.16 -20.53
N SER A 3 9.61 -8.22 -19.59
CA SER A 3 9.15 -8.42 -18.21
C SER A 3 9.01 -7.10 -17.41
N MET A 4 9.07 -5.91 -18.04
CA MET A 4 9.12 -4.64 -17.30
C MET A 4 7.94 -3.68 -17.58
N GLU A 5 6.94 -4.14 -18.34
CA GLU A 5 5.77 -3.32 -18.71
C GLU A 5 4.52 -3.66 -17.87
N LEU A 6 4.46 -4.85 -17.26
CA LEU A 6 3.32 -5.30 -16.44
C LEU A 6 3.30 -4.68 -15.03
N ASP A 7 4.46 -4.38 -14.44
CA ASP A 7 4.55 -3.73 -13.11
C ASP A 7 4.05 -2.28 -13.14
N LEU A 8 4.30 -1.56 -14.24
CA LEU A 8 3.92 -0.14 -14.38
C LEU A 8 2.42 0.06 -14.59
N ASP A 9 1.75 -0.88 -15.27
CA ASP A 9 0.31 -0.82 -15.53
C ASP A 9 -0.51 -1.13 -14.27
N LEU A 10 -0.07 -2.12 -13.48
CA LEU A 10 -0.62 -2.41 -12.16
C LEU A 10 -0.44 -1.23 -11.20
N ASP A 11 0.73 -0.62 -11.17
CA ASP A 11 1.03 0.54 -10.32
C ASP A 11 0.18 1.76 -10.70
N GLN A 12 -0.09 1.96 -12.00
CA GLN A 12 -0.99 3.02 -12.49
C GLN A 12 -2.47 2.76 -12.19
N GLU A 13 -2.96 1.53 -12.35
CA GLU A 13 -4.33 1.17 -11.95
C GLU A 13 -4.53 1.31 -10.43
N LEU A 14 -3.52 0.93 -9.65
CA LEU A 14 -3.54 1.08 -8.19
C LEU A 14 -3.51 2.56 -7.80
N MET A 15 -2.66 3.37 -8.43
CA MET A 15 -2.62 4.83 -8.25
C MET A 15 -3.94 5.52 -8.61
N GLN A 16 -4.59 5.14 -9.70
CA GLN A 16 -5.91 5.65 -10.08
C GLN A 16 -6.96 5.30 -9.02
N LYS A 17 -6.93 4.07 -8.47
CA LYS A 17 -7.81 3.68 -7.36
C LYS A 17 -7.53 4.47 -6.08
N PHE A 18 -6.26 4.76 -5.78
CA PHE A 18 -5.89 5.62 -4.64
C PHE A 18 -6.33 7.07 -4.83
N SER A 19 -6.34 7.60 -6.06
CA SER A 19 -6.76 8.96 -6.36
C SER A 19 -8.25 9.21 -6.17
N CYS A 20 -9.11 8.18 -6.20
CA CYS A 20 -10.55 8.30 -5.97
C CYS A 20 -10.95 8.21 -4.49
N MET A 21 -10.04 7.86 -3.58
CA MET A 21 -10.31 7.80 -2.14
C MET A 21 -10.02 9.17 -1.50
N GLY A 22 -10.89 10.14 -1.78
CA GLY A 22 -10.79 11.52 -1.29
C GLY A 22 -10.89 11.74 0.23
N THR A 23 -10.97 10.69 1.03
CA THR A 23 -10.79 10.67 2.49
C THR A 23 -10.57 9.22 2.90
N THR A 24 -9.37 8.66 2.75
CA THR A 24 -9.18 7.23 3.06
C THR A 24 -9.20 7.03 4.57
N ASP A 25 -10.27 6.43 5.06
CA ASP A 25 -10.36 5.92 6.42
C ASP A 25 -9.08 5.15 6.75
N LYS A 26 -8.44 5.53 7.85
CA LYS A 26 -7.19 4.90 8.31
C LYS A 26 -7.35 3.39 8.44
N ASP A 27 -8.53 2.94 8.86
CA ASP A 27 -8.90 1.52 8.91
C ASP A 27 -8.91 0.84 7.54
N ILE A 28 -9.34 1.52 6.46
CA ILE A 28 -9.29 0.98 5.10
C ILE A 28 -7.84 0.82 4.64
N LEU A 29 -6.99 1.81 4.91
CA LEU A 29 -5.57 1.73 4.56
C LEU A 29 -4.88 0.57 5.31
N ILE A 30 -5.18 0.43 6.60
CA ILE A 30 -4.66 -0.68 7.41
C ILE A 30 -5.15 -2.03 6.85
N ALA A 31 -6.43 -2.15 6.52
CA ALA A 31 -7.01 -3.38 5.98
C ALA A 31 -6.42 -3.76 4.61
N GLU A 32 -6.31 -2.81 3.68
CA GLU A 32 -5.69 -3.07 2.38
C GLU A 32 -4.20 -3.37 2.52
N PHE A 33 -3.49 -2.68 3.41
CA PHE A 33 -2.09 -2.97 3.65
C PHE A 33 -1.90 -4.39 4.20
N GLN A 34 -2.70 -4.81 5.19
CA GLN A 34 -2.71 -6.19 5.67
C GLN A 34 -3.02 -7.17 4.54
N ARG A 35 -4.02 -6.86 3.70
CA ARG A 35 -4.42 -7.73 2.58
C ARG A 35 -3.27 -7.93 1.59
N LEU A 36 -2.56 -6.85 1.25
CA LEU A 36 -1.40 -6.87 0.35
C LEU A 36 -0.21 -7.64 0.93
N LEU A 37 -0.05 -7.62 2.26
CA LEU A 37 0.96 -8.40 2.99
C LEU A 37 0.51 -9.83 3.32
N GLY A 38 -0.64 -10.30 2.80
CA GLY A 38 -1.16 -11.64 3.08
C GLY A 38 -1.50 -11.89 4.55
N PHE A 39 -1.90 -10.84 5.28
CA PHE A 39 -2.24 -10.87 6.71
C PHE A 39 -1.09 -11.30 7.64
N GLN A 40 0.16 -11.20 7.17
CA GLN A 40 1.34 -11.53 7.99
C GLN A 40 1.63 -10.47 9.06
N LEU A 41 1.25 -9.22 8.80
CA LEU A 41 1.40 -8.10 9.72
C LEU A 41 0.07 -7.82 10.43
N ASN A 42 0.13 -7.49 11.71
CA ASN A 42 -1.05 -7.13 12.50
C ASN A 42 -1.50 -5.68 12.21
N PRO A 43 -2.74 -5.28 12.54
CA PRO A 43 -3.26 -3.94 12.24
C PRO A 43 -2.41 -2.81 12.84
N ALA A 44 -1.85 -3.02 14.03
CA ALA A 44 -1.02 -2.03 14.71
C ALA A 44 0.34 -1.82 13.99
N GLY A 45 0.94 -2.88 13.48
CA GLY A 45 2.15 -2.84 12.66
C GLY A 45 1.88 -2.17 11.32
N CYS A 46 0.75 -2.49 10.68
CA CYS A 46 0.32 -1.82 9.47
C CYS A 46 0.16 -0.31 9.68
N ALA A 47 -0.52 0.09 10.76
CA ALA A 47 -0.67 1.49 11.13
C ALA A 47 0.67 2.19 11.39
N PHE A 48 1.66 1.49 11.96
CA PHE A 48 2.99 2.04 12.21
C PHE A 48 3.73 2.41 10.91
N PHE A 49 3.79 1.50 9.93
CA PHE A 49 4.42 1.80 8.64
C PHE A 49 3.65 2.86 7.86
N LEU A 50 2.31 2.81 7.88
CA LEU A 50 1.48 3.85 7.30
C LEU A 50 1.73 5.21 7.95
N ASP A 51 1.86 5.28 9.27
CA ASP A 51 2.15 6.55 9.96
C ASP A 51 3.52 7.13 9.56
N MET A 52 4.55 6.27 9.47
CA MET A 52 5.89 6.68 9.01
C MET A 52 5.92 7.19 7.57
N THR A 53 5.03 6.69 6.71
CA THR A 53 4.93 7.10 5.31
C THR A 53 3.82 8.12 5.06
N ASN A 54 3.40 8.82 6.11
CA ASN A 54 2.38 9.87 6.03
C ASN A 54 1.05 9.36 5.43
N TRP A 55 0.68 8.14 5.84
CA TRP A 55 -0.48 7.36 5.41
C TRP A 55 -0.51 7.05 3.91
N ASN A 56 0.65 7.05 3.26
CA ASN A 56 0.80 6.60 1.89
C ASN A 56 1.01 5.08 1.86
N LEU A 57 0.02 4.35 1.33
CA LEU A 57 0.04 2.88 1.26
C LEU A 57 1.18 2.34 0.39
N GLN A 58 1.43 2.95 -0.77
CA GLN A 58 2.49 2.50 -1.68
C GLN A 58 3.87 2.67 -1.04
N ALA A 59 4.11 3.82 -0.40
CA ALA A 59 5.33 4.05 0.35
C ALA A 59 5.44 3.12 1.57
N ALA A 60 4.35 2.80 2.28
CA ALA A 60 4.34 1.88 3.42
C ALA A 60 4.73 0.46 3.01
N ILE A 61 4.24 0.01 1.85
CA ILE A 61 4.62 -1.29 1.27
C ILE A 61 6.10 -1.31 0.93
N GLY A 62 6.61 -0.27 0.28
CA GLY A 62 8.05 -0.14 0.02
C GLY A 62 8.87 -0.20 1.32
N ALA A 63 8.47 0.56 2.34
CA ALA A 63 9.14 0.59 3.64
C ALA A 63 9.09 -0.77 4.38
N TYR A 64 8.03 -1.56 4.23
CA TYR A 64 7.93 -2.90 4.82
C TYR A 64 8.87 -3.91 4.16
N TYR A 65 9.04 -3.85 2.84
CA TYR A 65 9.96 -4.75 2.12
C TYR A 65 11.43 -4.31 2.19
N ASP A 66 11.70 -3.05 2.50
CA ASP A 66 13.05 -2.52 2.73
C ASP A 66 13.59 -2.85 4.14
N PHE A 67 12.69 -3.11 5.09
CA PHE A 67 13.00 -3.51 6.47
C PHE A 67 13.36 -4.99 6.59
#